data_AF-A0A955QDC4-F1
#
_entry.id   AF-A0A955QDC4-F1
#
_cell.length_a   1.000
_cell.length_b   1.000
_cell.length_c   1.000
_cell.angle_alpha   90.00
_cell.angle_beta   90.00
_cell.angle_gamma   90.00
#
_symmetry.space_group_name_H-M   'P 1'
#
loop_
_entity.id
_entity.type
_entity.pdbx_description
1 polymer ?
#
loop_
_entity_poly.entity_id
_entity_poly.type
_entity_poly.pdbx_seq_one_letter_code
_entity_poly.pdbx_strand_id
1 'polypeptide(L)'
;MSRFTLISHPFFPSYSLGFILLSALLLVNCSHKIVVKDPDSIVIKNHGSRPITKLVIKPCNKPAEDFKEMAQGIKPGATKFILLYPGCFDADALDENGEIMATQYKVRIPPQLQWHIY
;
A
#
# COMPACT_ATOMS: atom_id res chain seq x y z
N MET A 1 -42.83 -29.25 72.85
CA MET A 1 -43.36 -28.68 71.60
C MET A 1 -42.32 -27.71 71.05
N SER A 2 -41.45 -28.17 70.15
CA SER A 2 -40.39 -27.34 69.56
C SER A 2 -40.80 -26.91 68.16
N ARG A 3 -40.86 -25.59 67.92
CA ARG A 3 -41.11 -25.01 66.59
C ARG A 3 -39.80 -24.99 65.80
N PHE A 4 -39.79 -25.64 64.64
CA PHE A 4 -38.74 -25.49 63.64
C PHE A 4 -39.05 -24.27 62.78
N THR A 5 -38.13 -23.29 62.77
CA THR A 5 -38.19 -22.13 61.88
C THR A 5 -37.25 -22.42 60.70
N LEU A 6 -37.81 -22.64 59.52
CA LEU A 6 -37.07 -22.80 58.26
C LEU A 6 -36.68 -21.41 57.73
N ILE A 7 -35.38 -21.11 57.73
CA ILE A 7 -34.82 -19.91 57.09
C ILE A 7 -34.51 -20.28 55.63
N SER A 8 -35.29 -19.74 54.70
CA SER A 8 -35.03 -19.83 53.25
C SER A 8 -34.00 -18.77 52.85
N HIS A 9 -32.80 -19.19 52.44
CA HIS A 9 -31.84 -18.31 51.78
C HIS A 9 -32.18 -18.14 50.29
N PRO A 10 -32.22 -16.91 49.75
CA PRO A 10 -32.33 -16.70 48.32
C PRO A 10 -30.98 -17.03 47.66
N PHE A 11 -30.99 -18.04 46.78
CA PHE A 11 -29.90 -18.32 45.85
C PHE A 11 -29.78 -17.18 44.85
N PHE A 12 -28.83 -16.26 45.07
CA PHE A 12 -28.42 -15.29 44.06
C PHE A 12 -27.51 -16.00 43.04
N PRO A 13 -27.83 -15.97 41.73
CA PRO A 13 -26.95 -16.56 40.72
C PRO A 13 -25.79 -15.59 40.46
N SER A 14 -24.73 -15.71 41.26
CA SER A 14 -23.47 -14.96 41.12
C SER A 14 -22.65 -15.31 39.86
N TYR A 15 -23.12 -16.26 39.05
CA TYR A 15 -22.45 -16.74 37.84
C TYR A 15 -22.73 -15.90 36.58
N SER A 16 -23.77 -15.06 36.58
CA SER A 16 -24.16 -14.27 35.40
C SER A 16 -23.25 -13.05 35.15
N LEU A 17 -22.67 -12.48 36.21
CA LEU A 17 -21.86 -11.27 36.13
C LEU A 17 -20.47 -11.53 35.53
N GLY A 18 -19.91 -12.72 35.76
CA GLY A 18 -18.62 -13.14 35.19
C GLY A 18 -18.65 -13.35 33.68
N PHE A 19 -19.77 -13.87 33.16
CA PHE A 19 -19.94 -14.10 31.71
C PHE A 19 -20.02 -12.79 30.92
N ILE A 20 -20.68 -11.77 31.46
CA ILE A 20 -20.79 -10.46 30.83
C ILE A 20 -19.42 -9.77 30.78
N LEU A 21 -18.63 -9.86 31.85
CA LEU A 21 -17.30 -9.27 31.91
C LEU A 21 -16.31 -9.95 30.94
N LEU A 22 -16.37 -11.28 30.83
CA LEU A 22 -15.55 -12.05 29.89
C LEU A 22 -15.89 -11.72 28.43
N SER A 23 -17.18 -11.53 28.13
CA SER A 23 -17.66 -11.14 26.80
C SER A 23 -17.21 -9.73 26.42
N ALA A 24 -17.16 -8.80 27.38
CA ALA A 24 -16.69 -7.44 27.16
C ALA A 24 -15.18 -7.36 26.86
N LEU A 25 -14.38 -8.23 27.48
CA LEU A 25 -12.92 -8.31 27.24
C LEU A 25 -12.57 -8.87 25.84
N LEU A 26 -13.42 -9.73 25.26
CA LEU A 26 -13.22 -10.26 23.91
C LEU A 26 -13.55 -9.26 22.79
N LEU A 27 -14.30 -8.20 23.09
CA LEU A 27 -14.65 -7.14 22.12
C LEU A 27 -13.56 -6.07 21.97
N VAL A 28 -12.50 -6.10 22.80
CA VAL A 28 -11.39 -5.12 22.76
C VAL A 28 -10.24 -5.58 21.85
N ASN A 29 -10.52 -6.46 20.89
CA ASN A 29 -9.59 -6.73 19.79
C ASN A 29 -9.55 -5.50 18.87
N CYS A 30 -8.79 -4.50 19.31
CA CYS A 30 -8.39 -3.36 18.50
C CYS A 30 -7.75 -3.90 17.22
N SER A 31 -8.54 -3.88 16.14
CA SER A 31 -8.05 -3.99 14.77
C SER A 31 -7.15 -2.79 14.50
N HIS A 32 -5.92 -2.85 15.00
CA HIS A 32 -4.89 -1.89 14.63
C HIS A 32 -4.57 -2.17 13.17
N LYS A 33 -5.22 -1.43 12.27
CA LYS A 33 -4.80 -1.37 10.87
C LYS A 33 -3.38 -0.84 10.88
N ILE A 34 -2.41 -1.73 10.66
CA ILE A 34 -1.06 -1.34 10.30
C ILE A 34 -1.24 -0.51 9.02
N VAL A 35 -1.15 0.82 9.15
CA VAL A 35 -1.08 1.70 7.99
C VAL A 35 0.28 1.45 7.39
N VAL A 36 0.33 0.49 6.46
CA VAL A 36 1.50 0.30 5.60
C VAL A 36 1.66 1.61 4.86
N LYS A 37 2.70 2.36 5.21
CA LYS A 37 3.06 3.58 4.51
C LYS A 37 3.52 3.14 3.13
N ASP A 38 2.64 3.27 2.13
CA ASP A 38 2.97 2.89 0.77
C ASP A 38 4.26 3.63 0.38
N PRO A 39 5.31 2.91 -0.06
CA PRO A 39 6.55 3.56 -0.40
C PRO A 39 6.30 4.49 -1.60
N ASP A 40 6.89 5.68 -1.51
CA ASP A 40 6.94 6.69 -2.56
C ASP A 40 7.48 6.08 -3.86
N SER A 41 6.56 5.70 -4.76
CA SER A 41 6.88 4.85 -5.90
C SER A 41 6.10 5.19 -7.15
N ILE A 42 6.68 4.86 -8.29
CA ILE A 42 6.01 4.79 -9.58
C ILE A 42 5.76 3.32 -9.91
N VAL A 43 4.51 3.00 -10.20
CA VAL A 43 4.08 1.70 -10.71
C VAL A 43 3.90 1.80 -12.22
N ILE A 44 4.73 1.08 -12.97
CA ILE A 44 4.73 1.12 -14.42
C ILE A 44 4.14 -0.18 -14.94
N LYS A 45 3.15 -0.07 -15.82
CA LYS A 45 2.48 -1.19 -16.47
C LYS A 45 2.66 -1.07 -17.98
N ASN A 46 3.34 -2.04 -18.59
CA ASN A 46 3.49 -2.10 -20.03
C ASN A 46 2.33 -2.90 -20.64
N HIS A 47 1.36 -2.21 -21.23
CA HIS A 47 0.26 -2.80 -22.01
C HIS A 47 0.58 -2.91 -23.50
N GLY A 48 1.72 -2.39 -23.94
CA GLY A 48 2.14 -2.43 -25.33
C GLY A 48 2.62 -3.82 -25.78
N SER A 49 2.77 -3.96 -27.10
CA SER A 49 3.22 -5.21 -27.73
C SER A 49 4.75 -5.39 -27.72
N ARG A 50 5.50 -4.34 -27.37
CA ARG A 50 6.97 -4.30 -27.35
C ARG A 50 7.51 -4.13 -25.93
N PRO A 51 8.70 -4.67 -25.60
CA PRO A 51 9.33 -4.42 -24.31
C PRO A 51 9.81 -2.97 -24.19
N ILE A 52 9.70 -2.40 -22.99
CA ILE A 52 10.40 -1.16 -22.64
C ILE A 52 11.81 -1.56 -22.25
N THR A 53 12.79 -1.21 -23.08
CA THR A 53 14.19 -1.60 -22.89
C THR A 53 14.81 -0.80 -21.76
N LYS A 54 14.55 0.51 -21.73
CA LYS A 54 15.08 1.42 -20.71
C LYS A 54 14.01 2.35 -20.20
N LEU A 55 14.01 2.56 -18.89
CA LEU A 55 13.30 3.67 -18.29
C LEU A 55 14.31 4.65 -17.71
N VAL A 56 14.24 5.88 -18.19
CA VAL A 56 15.10 6.97 -17.72
C VAL A 56 14.26 8.01 -17.00
N ILE A 57 14.81 8.56 -15.92
CA ILE A 57 14.15 9.58 -15.11
C ILE A 57 15.14 10.71 -14.84
N LYS A 58 14.66 11.94 -14.88
CA LYS A 58 15.41 13.14 -14.48
C LYS A 58 14.59 14.02 -13.55
N PRO A 59 15.22 14.83 -12.69
CA PRO A 59 14.51 15.86 -11.95
C PRO A 59 13.91 16.91 -12.90
N CYS A 60 12.73 17.43 -12.57
CA CYS A 60 12.14 18.55 -13.30
C CYS A 60 13.12 19.74 -13.33
N ASN A 61 13.14 20.47 -14.44
CA ASN A 61 14.00 21.64 -14.67
C ASN A 61 15.50 21.35 -14.78
N LYS A 62 15.90 20.07 -14.84
CA LYS A 62 17.26 19.67 -15.17
C LYS A 62 17.40 19.37 -16.68
N PRO A 63 18.59 19.61 -17.26
CA PRO A 63 18.87 19.27 -18.65
C PRO A 63 18.73 17.76 -18.88
N ALA A 64 18.57 17.36 -20.14
CA ALA A 64 18.42 15.94 -20.51
C ALA A 64 19.66 15.10 -20.15
N GLU A 65 20.83 15.72 -20.02
CA GLU A 65 22.07 15.02 -19.65
C GLU A 65 22.01 14.39 -18.23
N ASP A 66 21.07 14.83 -17.38
CA ASP A 66 20.88 14.31 -16.02
C ASP A 66 19.93 13.10 -15.96
N PHE A 67 19.56 12.50 -17.10
CA PHE A 67 18.75 11.28 -17.13
C PHE A 67 19.52 10.11 -16.49
N LYS A 68 18.94 9.57 -15.41
CA LYS A 68 19.43 8.34 -14.80
C LYS A 68 18.55 7.17 -15.22
N GLU A 69 19.18 6.08 -15.64
CA GLU A 69 18.48 4.83 -15.88
C GLU A 69 17.99 4.22 -14.56
N MET A 70 16.69 3.95 -14.48
CA MET A 70 16.03 3.49 -13.25
C MET A 70 15.53 2.05 -13.35
N ALA A 71 15.22 1.58 -14.56
CA ALA A 71 14.79 0.21 -14.81
C ALA A 71 15.10 -0.20 -16.26
N GLN A 72 15.17 -1.51 -16.48
CA GLN A 72 15.46 -2.11 -17.77
C GLN A 72 14.54 -3.30 -18.04
N GLY A 73 14.29 -3.60 -19.32
CA GLY A 73 13.69 -4.86 -19.77
C GLY A 73 12.27 -5.14 -19.24
N ILE A 74 11.40 -4.13 -19.23
CA ILE A 74 10.00 -4.29 -18.81
C ILE A 74 9.20 -4.91 -19.96
N LYS A 75 8.99 -6.23 -19.88
CA LYS A 75 8.27 -7.02 -20.89
C LYS A 75 6.81 -6.56 -21.07
N PRO A 76 6.20 -6.82 -22.24
CA PRO A 76 4.75 -6.71 -22.43
C PRO A 76 3.97 -7.42 -21.33
N GLY A 77 2.94 -6.77 -20.78
CA GLY A 77 2.11 -7.26 -19.68
C GLY A 77 2.75 -7.19 -18.29
N ALA A 78 4.04 -6.84 -18.18
CA ALA A 78 4.71 -6.78 -16.89
C ALA A 78 4.37 -5.49 -16.12
N THR A 79 4.40 -5.61 -14.80
CA THR A 79 4.33 -4.47 -13.87
C THR A 79 5.68 -4.31 -13.18
N LYS A 80 6.21 -3.07 -13.13
CA LYS A 80 7.46 -2.73 -12.44
C LYS A 80 7.22 -1.65 -11.41
N PHE A 81 7.84 -1.80 -10.25
CA PHE A 81 7.83 -0.82 -9.18
C PHE A 81 9.18 -0.11 -9.12
N ILE A 82 9.15 1.22 -9.05
CA ILE A 82 10.34 2.07 -8.96
C ILE A 82 10.18 2.98 -7.77
N LEU A 83 11.14 2.88 -6.84
CA LEU A 83 11.22 3.74 -5.68
C LEU A 83 11.89 5.04 -6.07
N LEU A 84 11.27 6.16 -5.74
CA LEU A 84 11.83 7.49 -5.96
C LEU A 84 11.79 8.28 -4.66
N TYR A 85 12.79 9.14 -4.48
CA TYR A 85 12.72 10.14 -3.43
C TYR A 85 11.60 11.15 -3.74
N PRO A 86 10.98 11.76 -2.72
CA PRO A 86 10.00 12.82 -2.93
C PRO A 86 10.56 13.93 -3.82
N GLY A 87 9.76 14.38 -4.79
CA GLY A 87 10.23 15.37 -5.75
C GLY A 87 9.39 15.44 -7.02
N CYS A 88 9.90 16.23 -7.97
CA CYS A 88 9.36 16.38 -9.31
C CYS A 88 10.31 15.73 -10.31
N PHE A 89 9.78 14.85 -11.16
CA PHE A 89 10.56 14.14 -12.17
C PHE A 89 9.89 14.14 -13.54
N ASP A 90 10.69 14.13 -14.60
CA ASP A 90 10.27 13.74 -15.94
C ASP A 90 10.78 12.32 -16.20
N ALA A 91 9.95 11.47 -16.81
CA ALA A 91 10.29 10.07 -17.07
C ALA A 91 10.00 9.70 -18.52
N ASP A 92 10.96 9.02 -19.16
CA ASP A 92 10.84 8.51 -20.52
C ASP A 92 11.02 6.99 -20.53
N ALA A 93 10.14 6.32 -21.26
CA ALA A 93 10.21 4.90 -21.58
C ALA A 93 10.73 4.74 -23.00
N LEU A 94 11.83 4.01 -23.15
CA LEU A 94 12.57 3.85 -24.40
C LEU A 94 12.48 2.40 -24.90
N ASP A 95 12.37 2.23 -26.20
CA ASP A 95 12.43 0.92 -26.86
C ASP A 95 13.87 0.44 -27.07
N GLU A 96 14.04 -0.67 -27.80
CA GLU A 96 15.35 -1.24 -28.14
C GLU A 96 16.23 -0.35 -29.03
N ASN A 97 15.62 0.53 -29.82
CA ASN A 97 16.31 1.47 -30.69
C ASN A 97 16.67 2.78 -29.96
N GLY A 98 16.20 2.94 -28.72
CA GLY A 98 16.29 4.19 -27.98
C GLY A 98 15.24 5.22 -28.39
N GLU A 99 14.18 4.80 -29.09
CA GLU A 99 13.05 5.66 -29.41
C GLU A 99 12.12 5.78 -28.19
N ILE A 100 11.60 6.99 -27.98
CA ILE A 100 10.66 7.27 -26.89
C ILE A 100 9.31 6.63 -27.22
N MET A 101 8.92 5.62 -26.43
CA MET A 101 7.60 4.99 -26.49
C MET A 101 6.57 5.81 -25.74
N ALA A 102 6.95 6.36 -24.58
CA ALA A 102 6.06 7.18 -23.77
C ALA A 102 6.86 8.12 -22.87
N THR A 103 6.30 9.30 -22.63
CA THR A 103 6.85 10.30 -21.71
C THR A 103 5.81 10.68 -20.67
N GLN A 104 6.27 10.83 -19.44
CA GLN A 104 5.50 11.40 -18.34
C GLN A 104 6.22 12.63 -17.79
N TYR A 105 5.59 13.79 -17.96
CA TYR A 105 6.13 15.07 -17.47
C TYR A 105 5.65 15.39 -16.07
N LYS A 106 6.52 16.06 -15.29
CA LYS A 106 6.20 16.65 -13.98
C LYS A 106 5.53 15.68 -13.01
N VAL A 107 6.02 14.44 -12.97
CA VAL A 107 5.64 13.42 -11.98
C VAL A 107 5.98 13.94 -10.59
N ARG A 108 4.98 14.09 -9.72
CA ARG A 108 5.16 14.50 -8.33
C ARG A 108 4.95 13.30 -7.41
N ILE A 109 5.97 13.01 -6.60
CA ILE A 109 5.95 11.95 -5.59
C ILE A 109 6.18 12.60 -4.22
N PRO A 110 5.44 12.24 -3.15
CA PRO A 110 4.17 11.50 -3.10
C PRO A 110 2.97 12.22 -3.76
N PRO A 111 1.86 11.51 -4.06
CA PRO A 111 1.54 10.08 -3.77
C PRO A 111 2.04 9.08 -4.85
N GLN A 112 1.80 7.77 -4.66
CA GLN A 112 2.14 6.72 -5.62
C GLN A 112 1.50 6.99 -6.99
N LEU A 113 2.31 7.01 -8.05
CA LEU A 113 1.86 7.21 -9.43
C LEU A 113 1.69 5.86 -10.14
N GLN A 114 0.55 5.66 -10.81
CA GLN A 114 0.39 4.56 -11.77
C GLN A 114 0.55 5.08 -13.18
N TRP A 115 1.55 4.57 -13.92
CA TRP A 115 1.79 4.91 -15.31
C TRP A 115 1.54 3.70 -16.21
N HIS A 116 0.57 3.85 -17.09
CA HIS A 116 0.18 2.84 -18.07
C HIS A 116 0.74 3.24 -19.44
N ILE A 117 1.57 2.39 -20.03
CA ILE A 117 2.20 2.59 -21.34
C ILE A 117 1.56 1.60 -22.30
N TYR A 118 1.07 2.07 -23.45
CA TYR A 118 0.30 1.30 -24.44
C TYR A 118 1.06 1.23 -25.76
#